data_AF-A0A8T5T8S1-F1
#
_entry.id   AF-A0A8T5T8S1-F1
#
_cell.length_a   1.000
_cell.length_b   1.000
_cell.length_c   1.000
_cell.angle_alpha   90.00
_cell.angle_beta   90.00
_cell.angle_gamma   90.00
#
_symmetry.space_group_name_H-M   'P 1'
#
loop_
_entity.id
_entity.type
_entity.pdbx_description
1 polymer ?
#
loop_
_entity_poly.entity_id
_entity_poly.type
_entity_poly.pdbx_seq_one_letter_code
_entity_poly.pdbx_strand_id
1 'polypeptide(L)'
;MLTKRSDFERNVGKKVKFQGKISDIMWQHFTIKTGEHPYMKYIDVNETFQIVVYSKQEITCKTNIELTGELIKVGNKGNDPRYKIHDEFFEYQLIADSWKCI
;
A
#
# COMPACT_ATOMS: atom_id res chain seq x y z
N MET A 1 6.39 -1.77 -14.82
CA MET A 1 6.20 -0.85 -13.69
C MET A 1 4.70 -0.82 -13.39
N LEU A 2 4.29 -1.09 -12.15
CA LEU A 2 2.85 -1.10 -11.82
C LEU A 2 2.34 0.33 -11.78
N THR A 3 1.24 0.60 -12.49
CA THR A 3 0.76 1.97 -12.68
C THR A 3 -0.75 2.10 -12.50
N LYS A 4 -1.50 1.01 -12.61
CA LYS A 4 -2.95 0.97 -12.50
C LYS A 4 -3.39 0.00 -11.41
N ARG A 5 -4.57 0.23 -10.83
CA ARG A 5 -5.17 -0.66 -9.82
C ARG A 5 -5.30 -2.12 -10.30
N SER A 6 -5.58 -2.35 -11.59
CA SER A 6 -5.66 -3.71 -12.13
C SER A 6 -4.30 -4.42 -12.20
N ASP A 7 -3.19 -3.67 -12.28
CA ASP A 7 -1.85 -4.26 -12.21
C ASP A 7 -1.58 -4.80 -10.80
N PHE A 8 -2.05 -4.09 -9.77
CA PHE A 8 -1.93 -4.50 -8.38
C PHE A 8 -2.72 -5.78 -8.10
N GLU A 9 -3.94 -5.88 -8.61
CA GLU A 9 -4.78 -7.07 -8.47
C GLU A 9 -4.08 -8.35 -8.97
N ARG A 10 -3.46 -8.29 -10.15
CA ARG A 10 -2.76 -9.44 -10.77
C ARG A 10 -1.45 -9.82 -10.06
N ASN A 11 -1.01 -9.01 -9.10
CA ASN A 11 0.27 -9.16 -8.40
C ASN A 11 0.15 -9.23 -6.88
N VAL A 12 -1.06 -9.43 -6.34
CA VAL A 12 -1.24 -9.77 -4.92
C VAL A 12 -0.43 -11.02 -4.55
N GLY A 13 0.26 -10.97 -3.41
CA GLY A 13 1.16 -12.02 -2.90
C GLY A 13 2.50 -12.11 -3.62
N LYS A 14 2.78 -11.21 -4.58
CA LYS A 14 4.06 -11.19 -5.30
C LYS A 14 4.94 -10.05 -4.84
N LYS A 15 6.24 -10.22 -5.05
CA LYS A 15 7.22 -9.14 -4.95
C LYS A 15 7.10 -8.22 -6.17
N VAL A 16 6.87 -6.95 -5.94
CA VAL A 16 6.63 -5.96 -6.99
C VAL A 16 7.54 -4.76 -6.85
N LYS A 17 7.68 -4.00 -7.94
CA LYS A 17 8.36 -2.71 -7.97
C LYS A 17 7.50 -1.66 -8.66
N PHE A 18 7.33 -0.51 -8.02
CA PHE A 18 6.62 0.64 -8.59
C PHE A 18 7.16 1.96 -8.06
N GLN A 19 6.70 3.06 -8.64
CA GLN A 19 7.07 4.42 -8.25
C GLN A 19 5.85 5.19 -7.75
N GLY A 20 6.07 6.10 -6.80
CA GLY A 20 5.04 6.99 -6.29
C GLY A 20 5.63 8.14 -5.50
N LYS A 21 4.77 9.00 -4.95
CA LYS A 21 5.15 10.15 -4.12
C LYS A 21 4.53 10.00 -2.74
N ILE A 22 5.22 10.46 -1.69
CA ILE A 22 4.57 10.58 -0.37
C ILE A 22 3.37 11.51 -0.51
N SER A 23 2.20 11.02 -0.08
CA SER A 23 0.95 11.76 -0.15
C SER A 23 0.95 12.93 0.83
N ASP A 24 0.53 14.10 0.36
CA ASP A 24 0.35 15.29 1.19
C ASP A 24 -0.95 15.21 2.01
N ILE A 25 -1.93 14.41 1.56
CA ILE A 25 -3.22 14.18 2.20
C ILE A 25 -3.39 12.70 2.48
N MET A 26 -3.68 12.34 3.73
CA MET A 26 -3.96 10.97 4.13
C MET A 26 -5.44 10.64 3.92
N TRP A 27 -5.74 9.67 3.06
CA TRP A 27 -7.07 9.10 2.93
C TRP A 27 -7.31 8.05 4.02
N GLN A 28 -8.59 7.75 4.29
CA GLN A 28 -8.93 6.70 5.23
C GLN A 28 -8.56 5.32 4.64
N HIS A 29 -7.66 4.61 5.31
CA HIS A 29 -7.19 3.27 4.93
C HIS A 29 -7.21 2.33 6.13
N PHE A 30 -7.30 1.02 5.87
CA PHE A 30 -7.01 0.02 6.88
C PHE A 30 -5.54 0.10 7.28
N THR A 31 -5.28 -0.17 8.56
CA THR A 31 -3.92 -0.34 9.04
C THR A 31 -3.76 -1.76 9.55
N ILE A 32 -2.60 -2.35 9.28
CA ILE A 32 -2.24 -3.69 9.76
C ILE A 32 -0.98 -3.61 10.60
N LYS A 33 -0.80 -4.61 11.47
CA LYS A 33 0.46 -4.80 12.18
C LYS A 33 1.40 -5.63 11.32
N THR A 34 2.56 -5.08 10.98
CA THR A 34 3.55 -5.70 10.09
C THR A 34 4.81 -6.18 10.81
N GLY A 35 4.82 -6.17 12.15
CA GLY A 35 5.93 -6.67 12.97
C GLY A 35 7.23 -5.91 12.72
N GLU A 36 8.04 -6.39 11.79
CA GLU A 36 9.36 -5.84 11.42
C GLU A 36 9.31 -4.55 10.58
N HIS A 37 8.14 -4.12 10.10
CA HIS A 37 7.99 -2.95 9.23
C HIS A 37 7.17 -1.83 9.89
N PRO A 38 7.66 -1.23 11.00
CA PRO A 38 6.84 -0.36 11.85
C PRO A 38 6.53 1.00 11.22
N TYR A 39 7.29 1.43 10.21
CA TYR A 39 7.11 2.75 9.60
C TYR A 39 6.08 2.70 8.49
N MET A 40 5.06 3.54 8.61
CA MET A 40 3.95 3.62 7.67
C MET A 40 3.97 4.97 6.94
N LYS A 41 3.82 4.93 5.61
CA LYS A 41 3.60 6.13 4.78
C LYS A 41 2.48 5.87 3.77
N TYR A 42 1.79 6.93 3.39
CA TYR A 42 0.80 6.94 2.34
C TYR A 42 1.50 7.37 1.06
N ILE A 43 1.31 6.60 -0.01
CA ILE A 43 1.99 6.82 -1.28
C ILE A 43 0.95 6.97 -2.38
N ASP A 44 0.98 8.11 -3.07
CA ASP A 44 0.19 8.36 -4.26
C ASP A 44 0.87 7.69 -5.47
N VAL A 45 0.13 6.82 -6.14
CA VAL A 45 0.59 6.08 -7.33
C VAL A 45 -0.03 6.72 -8.56
N ASN A 46 0.82 7.34 -9.39
CA ASN A 46 0.42 8.07 -10.61
C ASN A 46 -0.76 9.02 -10.42
N GLU A 47 -0.87 9.68 -9.26
CA GLU A 47 -1.93 10.65 -8.93
C GLU A 47 -3.37 10.08 -9.00
N THR A 48 -3.52 8.76 -9.16
CA THR A 48 -4.83 8.13 -9.41
C THR A 48 -5.37 7.40 -8.20
N PHE A 49 -4.50 6.86 -7.34
CA PHE A 49 -4.90 6.20 -6.10
C PHE A 49 -3.76 6.24 -5.08
N GLN A 50 -4.14 6.09 -3.82
CA GLN A 50 -3.26 6.04 -2.67
C GLN A 50 -3.16 4.62 -2.13
N ILE A 51 -1.97 4.22 -1.69
CA ILE A 51 -1.76 2.97 -0.96
C ILE A 51 -0.97 3.20 0.32
N VAL A 52 -1.18 2.33 1.30
CA VAL A 52 -0.38 2.28 2.52
C VAL A 52 0.87 1.42 2.29
N VAL A 53 2.03 1.96 2.65
CA VAL A 53 3.32 1.28 2.56
C VAL A 53 3.94 1.18 3.95
N TYR A 54 4.30 -0.04 4.34
CA TYR A 54 5.03 -0.34 5.56
C TYR A 54 6.49 -0.63 5.24
N SER A 55 7.41 -0.10 6.05
CA SER A 55 8.84 -0.18 5.79
C SER A 55 9.63 -0.42 7.08
N LYS A 56 10.80 -1.07 6.97
CA LYS A 56 11.71 -1.31 8.10
C LYS A 56 12.36 -0.02 8.61
N GLN A 57 12.56 0.95 7.71
CA GLN A 57 13.17 2.25 7.99
C GLN A 57 12.27 3.35 7.43
N GLU A 58 12.17 4.47 8.15
CA GLU A 58 11.33 5.59 7.73
C GLU A 58 11.73 6.12 6.34
N ILE A 59 10.75 6.24 5.45
CA ILE A 59 10.92 6.85 4.13
C ILE A 59 10.91 8.38 4.29
N THR A 60 12.03 9.02 3.93
CA THR A 60 12.23 10.48 4.10
C THR A 60 12.39 11.24 2.78
N CYS A 61 12.04 10.63 1.65
CA CYS A 61 12.17 11.26 0.34
C CYS A 61 11.22 12.47 0.20
N LYS A 62 11.72 13.55 -0.41
CA LYS A 62 10.92 14.74 -0.75
C LYS A 62 10.38 14.69 -2.19
N THR A 63 10.94 13.81 -3.00
CA THR A 63 10.60 13.61 -4.43
C THR A 63 9.96 12.23 -4.61
N ASN A 64 9.90 11.76 -5.86
CA ASN A 64 9.40 10.41 -6.15
C ASN A 64 10.27 9.34 -5.46
N ILE A 65 9.64 8.20 -5.20
CA ILE A 65 10.23 7.05 -4.53
C ILE A 65 10.03 5.84 -5.43
N GLU A 66 11.07 5.04 -5.62
CA GLU A 66 10.94 3.68 -6.12
C GLU A 66 10.86 2.72 -4.94
N LEU A 67 9.80 1.90 -4.92
CA LEU A 67 9.46 0.97 -3.85
C LEU A 67 9.57 -0.46 -4.36
N THR A 68 10.12 -1.36 -3.55
CA THR A 68 10.11 -2.82 -3.82
C THR A 68 9.67 -3.57 -2.59
N GLY A 69 8.70 -4.47 -2.73
CA GLY A 69 8.15 -5.22 -1.61
C GLY A 69 7.07 -6.21 -2.01
N GLU A 70 6.49 -6.88 -1.01
CA GLU A 70 5.36 -7.77 -1.20
C GLU A 70 4.05 -6.97 -1.24
N LEU A 71 3.27 -7.17 -2.30
CA LEU A 71 1.96 -6.56 -2.43
C LEU A 71 0.89 -7.41 -1.77
N ILE A 72 0.14 -6.83 -0.83
CA ILE A 72 -0.90 -7.53 -0.09
C ILE A 72 -2.27 -6.93 -0.34
N LYS A 73 -3.30 -7.74 -0.16
CA LYS A 73 -4.71 -7.33 -0.22
C LYS A 73 -5.26 -7.35 1.21
N VAL A 74 -5.70 -6.20 1.69
CA VAL A 74 -6.33 -6.04 3.01
C VAL A 74 -7.79 -5.68 2.80
N GLY A 75 -8.68 -6.30 3.56
CA GLY A 75 -10.10 -6.07 3.42
C GLY A 75 -10.89 -7.01 4.31
N ASN A 76 -12.20 -6.90 4.21
CA ASN A 76 -13.11 -7.79 4.90
C ASN A 76 -13.79 -8.71 3.89
N LYS A 77 -13.95 -9.98 4.25
CA LYS A 77 -14.87 -10.88 3.57
C LYS A 77 -16.23 -10.62 4.21
N GLY A 78 -17.20 -10.09 3.47
CA GLY A 78 -18.47 -9.49 3.93
C GLY A 78 -19.42 -10.34 4.80
N ASN A 79 -18.95 -11.40 5.45
CA ASN A 79 -19.73 -12.39 6.18
C ASN A 79 -19.51 -12.40 7.69
N ASP A 80 -18.75 -11.46 8.27
CA ASP A 80 -18.67 -11.37 9.72
C ASP A 80 -19.82 -10.46 10.25
N PRO A 81 -20.73 -11.02 11.07
CA PRO A 81 -21.97 -10.36 11.51
C PRO A 81 -21.72 -9.14 12.41
N ARG A 82 -20.48 -8.90 12.83
CA ARG A 82 -20.09 -7.72 13.63
C ARG A 82 -19.87 -6.48 12.78
N TYR A 83 -19.75 -6.62 11.46
CA TYR A 83 -19.55 -5.48 10.57
C TYR A 83 -20.87 -4.84 10.14
N LYS A 84 -20.88 -3.51 10.12
CA LYS A 84 -22.04 -2.71 9.68
C LYS A 84 -22.20 -2.67 8.16
N ILE A 85 -21.18 -3.08 7.42
CA ILE A 85 -21.14 -3.11 5.95
C ILE A 85 -20.94 -4.57 5.54
N HIS A 86 -21.87 -5.07 4.73
CA HIS A 86 -21.86 -6.44 4.22
C HIS A 86 -21.26 -6.54 2.81
N ASP A 87 -21.00 -5.41 2.17
CA ASP A 87 -20.27 -5.38 0.90
C ASP A 87 -18.80 -5.76 1.13
N GLU A 88 -18.24 -6.53 0.19
CA GLU A 88 -16.81 -6.80 0.17
C GLU A 88 -16.06 -5.49 -0.13
N PHE A 89 -15.24 -5.06 0.83
CA PHE A 89 -14.30 -3.97 0.63
C PHE A 89 -12.88 -4.50 0.75
N PHE A 90 -12.01 -4.01 -0.12
CA PHE A 90 -10.59 -4.31 -0.08
C PHE A 90 -9.77 -3.16 -0.65
N GLU A 91 -8.52 -3.12 -0.21
CA GLU A 91 -7.49 -2.23 -0.70
C GLU A 91 -6.16 -2.98 -0.82
N TYR A 92 -5.24 -2.37 -1.56
CA TYR A 92 -3.90 -2.88 -1.74
C TYR A 92 -2.93 -2.10 -0.86
N GLN A 93 -2.04 -2.83 -0.20
CA GLN A 93 -0.99 -2.26 0.64
C GLN A 93 0.34 -2.93 0.27
N LEU A 94 1.47 -2.31 0.63
CA LEU A 94 2.80 -2.86 0.36
C LEU A 94 3.58 -3.05 1.67
N ILE A 95 4.16 -4.23 1.84
CA ILE A 95 5.23 -4.46 2.81
C ILE A 95 6.56 -4.29 2.08
N ALA A 96 7.20 -3.13 2.23
CA ALA A 96 8.39 -2.72 1.50
C ALA A 96 9.66 -3.35 2.09
N ASP A 97 10.38 -4.11 1.26
CA ASP A 97 11.72 -4.60 1.57
C ASP A 97 12.78 -3.51 1.40
N SER A 98 12.59 -2.65 0.40
CA SER A 98 13.55 -1.58 0.06
C SER A 98 12.88 -0.42 -0.66
N TRP A 99 13.51 0.74 -0.56
CA TRP A 99 13.08 1.96 -1.22
C TRP A 99 14.28 2.85 -1.55
N LYS A 100 14.13 3.71 -2.56
CA LYS A 100 15.10 4.77 -2.88
C LYS A 100 14.40 6.01 -3.41
N CYS A 101 14.94 7.18 -3.10
CA CYS A 101 14.51 8.43 -3.71
C CYS A 101 15.01 8.51 -5.15
N ILE A 102 14.22 9.16 -6.02
CA ILE A 102 14.56 9.43 -7.42
C ILE A 102 14.28 10.89 -7.79
#